data_AF-A0A0E9NG99-F1
#
_entry.id   AF-A0A0E9NG99-F1
#
_cell.length_a   1.000
_cell.length_b   1.000
_cell.length_c   1.000
_cell.angle_alpha   90.00
_cell.angle_beta   90.00
_cell.angle_gamma   90.00
#
_symmetry.space_group_name_H-M   'P 1'
#
loop_
_entity.id
_entity.type
_entity.pdbx_description
1 polymer ?
#
loop_
_entity_poly.entity_id
_entity_poly.type
_entity_poly.pdbx_seq_one_letter_code
_entity_poly.pdbx_strand_id
1 'polypeptide(L)' 'MLIKVKTLTGKEIELDIEPSDKVSRIKERVEEKEGIPPAQQRLIFGGKQMSDENTAEFYKLEGGVS' A
#
# COMPACT_ATOMS: atom_id res chain seq x y z
N MET A 1 -5.67 10.45 0.75
CA MET A 1 -4.65 10.67 -0.30
C MET A 1 -4.60 9.45 -1.20
N LEU A 2 -4.53 9.65 -2.51
CA LEU A 2 -4.56 8.54 -3.48
C LEU A 2 -3.14 8.07 -3.79
N ILE A 3 -2.86 6.79 -3.57
CA ILE A 3 -1.63 6.12 -3.99
C ILE A 3 -1.91 5.09 -5.06
N LYS A 4 -0.92 4.82 -5.91
CA LYS A 4 -0.96 3.70 -6.88
C LYS A 4 -0.19 2.52 -6.33
N VAL A 5 -0.82 1.35 -6.31
CA VAL A 5 -0.19 0.08 -5.98
C VAL A 5 -0.14 -0.76 -7.24
N LYS A 6 1.07 -1.18 -7.62
CA LYS A 6 1.28 -2.09 -8.73
C LYS A 6 1.43 -3.51 -8.22
N THR A 7 0.58 -4.41 -8.70
CA THR A 7 0.62 -5.82 -8.35
C THR A 7 1.67 -6.57 -9.17
N LEU A 8 2.00 -7.79 -8.76
CA LEU A 8 2.96 -8.64 -9.48
C LEU A 8 2.48 -9.04 -10.89
N THR A 9 1.17 -8.98 -11.15
CA THR A 9 0.59 -9.23 -12.48
C THR A 9 0.68 -7.99 -13.39
N GLY A 10 1.20 -6.87 -12.88
CA GLY A 10 1.32 -5.61 -13.61
C GLY A 10 0.07 -4.73 -13.56
N LYS A 11 -0.98 -5.14 -12.85
CA LYS A 11 -2.18 -4.33 -12.63
C LYS A 11 -1.87 -3.18 -11.67
N GLU A 12 -2.36 -1.98 -11.99
CA GLU A 12 -2.30 -0.83 -11.09
C GLU A 12 -3.68 -0.63 -10.45
N ILE A 13 -3.70 -0.48 -9.13
CA ILE A 13 -4.89 -0.12 -8.36
C ILE A 13 -4.65 1.17 -7.61
N GLU A 14 -5.66 2.01 -7.53
CA GLU A 14 -5.61 3.22 -6.72
C GLU A 14 -6.17 2.94 -5.32
N LEU A 15 -5.46 3.33 -4.27
CA LEU A 15 -5.97 3.25 -2.90
C LEU A 15 -6.04 4.65 -2.33
N ASP A 16 -7.19 5.00 -1.77
CA ASP A 16 -7.29 6.17 -0.90
C ASP A 16 -6.82 5.77 0.50
N ILE A 17 -5.86 6.48 1.08
CA ILE A 17 -5.29 6.20 2.40
C ILE A 17 -5.00 7.52 3.12
N GLU A 18 -4.86 7.52 4.44
CA GLU A 18 -4.35 8.68 5.17
C GLU A 18 -2.84 8.57 5.42
N PRO A 19 -2.06 9.67 5.53
CA PRO A 19 -0.64 9.59 5.90
C PRO A 19 -0.41 8.88 7.25
N SER A 20 -1.37 9.00 8.16
CA SER A 20 -1.43 8.33 9.45
C SER A 20 -1.79 6.83 9.36
N ASP A 21 -2.32 6.36 8.23
CA ASP A 21 -2.69 4.95 8.07
C ASP A 21 -1.44 4.07 8.19
N LYS A 22 -1.56 3.00 8.99
CA LYS A 22 -0.54 1.96 9.08
C LYS A 22 -0.52 1.10 7.82
N VAL A 23 0.62 0.48 7.55
CA VAL A 23 0.76 -0.48 6.45
C VAL A 23 -0.22 -1.65 6.58
N SER A 24 -0.55 -2.08 7.81
CA SER A 24 -1.61 -3.08 8.02
C SER A 24 -2.95 -2.65 7.39
N ARG A 25 -3.33 -1.37 7.55
CA ARG A 25 -4.55 -0.80 6.97
C ARG A 25 -4.48 -0.69 5.45
N ILE A 26 -3.31 -0.36 4.91
CA ILE A 26 -3.09 -0.36 3.44
C ILE A 26 -3.30 -1.78 2.88
N LYS A 27 -2.78 -2.81 3.55
CA LYS A 27 -2.97 -4.21 3.14
C LYS A 27 -4.42 -4.66 3.16
N GLU A 28 -5.19 -4.24 4.17
CA GLU A 28 -6.65 -4.48 4.19
C GLU A 28 -7.32 -3.88 2.95
N ARG A 29 -6.99 -2.65 2.58
CA ARG A 29 -7.56 -2.02 1.36
C ARG A 29 -7.12 -2.72 0.06
N VAL A 30 -5.92 -3.30 0.03
CA VAL A 30 -5.48 -4.14 -1.10
C VAL A 30 -6.27 -5.44 -1.14
N GLU A 31 -6.54 -6.06 0.00
CA GLU A 31 -7.38 -7.27 0.09
C GLU A 31 -8.78 -7.00 -0.45
N GLU A 32 -9.41 -5.88 -0.08
CA GLU A 32 -10.72 -5.49 -0.59
C GLU A 32 -10.76 -5.38 -2.12
N LYS A 33 -9.65 -5.02 -2.77
CA LYS A 33 -9.58 -4.84 -4.23
C LYS A 33 -9.11 -6.07 -5.01
N GLU A 34 -8.18 -6.84 -4.44
CA GLU A 34 -7.52 -7.96 -5.13
C GLU A 34 -7.90 -9.33 -4.55
N GLY A 35 -8.50 -9.38 -3.37
CA GLY A 35 -8.88 -10.62 -2.68
C GLY A 35 -7.71 -11.39 -2.08
N ILE A 36 -6.54 -10.76 -1.93
CA ILE A 36 -5.33 -11.39 -1.38
C ILE A 36 -5.27 -11.11 0.13
N PRO A 37 -5.21 -12.13 1.01
CA PRO A 37 -5.12 -11.92 2.46
C PRO A 37 -3.91 -11.06 2.87
N PRO A 38 -4.02 -10.13 3.84
CA PRO A 38 -2.96 -9.21 4.25
C PRO A 38 -1.64 -9.91 4.65
N ALA A 39 -1.74 -11.09 5.27
CA ALA A 39 -0.59 -11.91 5.66
C ALA A 39 0.20 -12.46 4.45
N GLN A 40 -0.45 -12.60 3.29
CA GLN A 40 0.18 -13.04 2.04
C GLN A 40 0.70 -11.87 1.21
N GLN A 41 0.31 -10.63 1.55
CA GLN A 41 0.74 -9.45 0.83
C GLN A 41 2.14 -8.99 1.27
N ARG A 42 3.00 -8.71 0.28
CA ARG A 42 4.30 -8.08 0.49
C ARG A 42 4.34 -6.74 -0.23
N LEU A 43 4.15 -5.66 0.53
CA LEU A 43 4.29 -4.30 0.03
C LEU A 43 5.77 -3.89 0.06
N ILE A 44 6.27 -3.39 -1.07
CA ILE A 44 7.65 -2.96 -1.25
C ILE A 44 7.65 -1.54 -1.79
N PHE A 45 8.39 -0.65 -1.14
CA PHE A 45 8.56 0.73 -1.58
C PHE A 45 10.03 1.13 -1.48
N GLY A 46 10.57 1.75 -2.54
CA GLY A 46 11.99 2.14 -2.59
C GLY A 46 12.97 0.98 -2.38
N GLY A 47 12.62 -0.23 -2.80
CA GLY A 47 13.42 -1.45 -2.58
C GLY A 47 13.38 -2.02 -1.17
N LYS A 48 12.58 -1.44 -0.25
CA LYS A 48 12.42 -1.90 1.13
C LYS A 48 11.03 -2.49 1.35
N GLN A 49 10.97 -3.65 1.98
CA GLN A 49 9.71 -4.21 2.45
C GLN A 49 9.12 -3.33 3.56
N MET A 50 7.85 -3.01 3.45
CA MET A 50 7.13 -2.21 4.43
C MET A 50 6.70 -3.08 5.62
N SER A 51 6.97 -2.59 6.84
CA SER A 51 6.47 -3.16 8.11
C SER A 51 5.07 -2.66 8.44
N ASP A 52 4.24 -3.56 8.97
CA ASP A 52 2.83 -3.35 9.32
C ASP A 52 2.62 -2.30 10.41
N GLU A 53 3.62 -2.08 11.27
CA GLU A 53 3.56 -1.13 12.38
C GLU A 53 3.82 0.32 11.95
N ASN A 54 4.47 0.52 10.79
CA ASN A 54 4.84 1.83 10.28
C ASN A 54 3.67 2.46 9.50
N THR A 55 3.66 3.79 9.44
CA THR A 55 2.64 4.57 8.73
C THR A 55 3.04 4.86 7.28
N ALA A 56 2.07 5.24 6.46
CA ALA A 56 2.31 5.76 5.11
C ALA A 56 3.27 6.97 5.12
N GLU A 57 3.10 7.87 6.10
CA GLU A 57 3.96 9.03 6.31
C GLU A 57 5.40 8.64 6.63
N PHE A 58 5.63 7.59 7.42
CA PHE A 58 6.99 7.11 7.73
C PHE A 58 7.76 6.74 6.46
N TYR A 59 7.08 6.12 5.49
CA TYR A 59 7.68 5.79 4.20
C TYR A 59 7.65 6.95 3.20
N LYS A 60 7.10 8.11 3.59
CA LYS A 60 6.90 9.27 2.71
C LYS A 60 6.18 8.86 1.43
N LEU A 61 5.13 8.05 1.56
CA LEU A 61 4.29 7.73 0.42
C LEU A 61 3.70 9.05 -0.09
N GLU A 62 3.98 9.37 -1.34
CA GLU A 62 3.41 10.54 -1.99
C GLU A 62 2.17 10.15 -2.78
N GLY A 63 1.22 11.08 -2.85
CA GLY A 63 0.05 10.89 -3.68
C GLY A 63 0.49 10.75 -5.13
N GLY A 64 -0.11 9.81 -5.85
CA GLY A 64 0.13 9.61 -7.27
C GLY A 64 -0.51 10.73 -8.10
N VAL A 65 -0.07 11.98 -7.90
CA VAL A 65 -0.37 13.08 -8.82
C VAL A 65 0.81 13.12 -9.78
N SER A 66 0.70 12.33 -10.85
CA SER A 66 1.50 12.53 -12.06
C SER A 66 1.21 13.88 -12.68
#